data_AF-A0A7L3V2Z0-F1
#
_entry.id   AF-A0A7L3V2Z0-F1
#
_cell.length_a   1.000
_cell.length_b   1.000
_cell.length_c   1.000
_cell.angle_alpha   90.00
_cell.angle_beta   90.00
_cell.angle_gamma   90.00
#
_symmetry.space_group_name_H-M   'P 1'
#
loop_
_entity.id
_entity.type
_entity.pdbx_description
1 polymer ?
#
loop_
_entity_poly.entity_id
_entity_poly.type
_entity_poly.pdbx_seq_one_letter_code
_entity_poly.pdbx_strand_id
1 'polypeptide(L)'
;GEELERLPLDPEAFCAWSAPGTATGGLVYGHYGRPQDLAELRARGVTVRGHLALLRLGRGSPAQQVSAMFAAGALGVLLYPDPRDTAGPGGGPGLGGGTTPTLHVQEGAGDPFSRGFPSFRGHAPPGPPPGVPPIPAHPLSAATAMRLMRYRETPPQI
;
A
#
# COMPACT_ATOMS: atom_id res chain seq x y z
N GLY A 1 -7.78 9.35 21.67
CA GLY A 1 -7.84 7.88 21.58
C GLY A 1 -6.66 7.34 22.34
N GLU A 2 -6.87 6.35 23.20
CA GLU A 2 -5.75 5.68 23.88
C GLU A 2 -4.94 4.85 22.87
N GLU A 3 -3.63 4.77 23.09
CA GLU A 3 -2.75 3.93 22.29
C GLU A 3 -3.01 2.47 22.66
N LEU A 4 -3.70 1.73 21.78
CA LEU A 4 -4.04 0.32 22.02
C LEU A 4 -2.82 -0.60 21.88
N GLU A 5 -2.01 -0.35 20.85
CA GLU A 5 -0.86 -1.18 20.52
C GLU A 5 0.09 -0.43 19.56
N ARG A 6 1.41 -0.59 19.78
CA ARG A 6 2.45 -0.25 18.79
C ARG A 6 2.94 -1.51 18.12
N LEU A 7 2.59 -1.67 16.85
CA LEU A 7 3.06 -2.78 16.04
C LEU A 7 4.49 -2.52 15.56
N PRO A 8 5.44 -3.43 15.80
CA PRO A 8 6.77 -3.30 15.24
C PRO A 8 6.70 -3.40 13.71
N LEU A 9 7.30 -2.42 13.04
CA LEU A 9 7.54 -2.44 11.61
C LEU A 9 8.95 -2.95 11.36
N ASP A 10 9.14 -3.64 10.25
CA ASP A 10 10.47 -4.07 9.81
C ASP A 10 11.27 -2.83 9.37
N PRO A 11 12.38 -2.49 10.03
CA PRO A 11 13.16 -1.29 9.72
C PRO A 11 13.85 -1.37 8.36
N GLU A 12 14.05 -2.57 7.80
CA GLU A 12 14.70 -2.77 6.51
C GLU A 12 13.71 -2.74 5.34
N ALA A 13 12.41 -2.89 5.62
CA ALA A 13 11.39 -2.93 4.59
C ALA A 13 10.85 -1.54 4.27
N PHE A 14 10.78 -1.21 2.98
CA PHE A 14 10.27 0.08 2.51
C PHE A 14 9.62 -0.01 1.12
N CYS A 15 8.86 1.02 0.78
CA CYS A 15 8.39 1.25 -0.59
C CYS A 15 9.33 2.25 -1.27
N ALA A 16 10.18 1.79 -2.18
CA ALA A 16 11.02 2.64 -3.00
C ALA A 16 10.17 3.59 -3.84
N TRP A 17 10.53 4.88 -3.83
CA TRP A 17 9.76 5.99 -4.39
C TRP A 17 8.48 6.36 -3.63
N SER A 18 8.24 5.84 -2.42
CA SER A 18 7.14 6.36 -1.59
C SER A 18 7.34 7.84 -1.27
N ALA A 19 6.26 8.61 -1.21
CA ALA A 19 6.32 9.96 -0.68
C ALA A 19 6.78 9.91 0.79
N PRO A 20 7.69 10.81 1.21
CA PRO A 20 8.06 10.95 2.61
C PRO A 20 6.91 11.61 3.38
N GLY A 21 6.70 11.18 4.62
CA GLY A 21 5.74 11.82 5.51
C GLY A 21 5.12 10.86 6.50
N THR A 22 4.26 11.42 7.35
CA THR A 22 3.45 10.67 8.32
C THR A 22 1.99 10.94 8.03
N ALA A 23 1.21 9.87 7.96
CA ALA A 23 -0.24 9.92 7.77
C ALA A 23 -0.92 9.27 8.97
N THR A 24 -1.98 9.91 9.46
CA THR A 24 -2.79 9.40 10.57
C THR A 24 -4.26 9.48 10.17
N GLY A 25 -5.00 8.41 10.39
CA GLY A 25 -6.41 8.31 10.06
C GLY A 25 -6.96 6.94 10.39
N GLY A 26 -8.27 6.76 10.21
CA GLY A 26 -8.89 5.45 10.33
C GLY A 26 -8.39 4.50 9.24
N LEU A 27 -8.63 3.21 9.41
CA LEU A 27 -8.06 2.16 8.55
C LEU A 27 -9.16 1.50 7.70
N VAL A 28 -9.08 1.55 6.36
CA VAL A 28 -10.09 1.05 5.38
C VAL A 28 -9.51 -0.06 4.49
N TYR A 29 -10.24 -1.16 4.30
CA TYR A 29 -9.69 -2.40 3.73
C TYR A 29 -10.07 -2.39 2.27
N GLY A 30 -9.09 -2.17 1.39
CA GLY A 30 -9.32 -1.96 -0.03
C GLY A 30 -9.17 -3.21 -0.88
N HIS A 31 -8.99 -4.40 -0.26
CA HIS A 31 -8.69 -5.64 -0.97
C HIS A 31 -7.47 -5.47 -1.89
N TYR A 32 -7.58 -5.58 -3.23
CA TYR A 32 -6.45 -5.30 -4.14
C TYR A 32 -6.40 -3.83 -4.62
N GLY A 33 -7.35 -2.98 -4.23
CA GLY A 33 -7.39 -1.58 -4.66
C GLY A 33 -7.80 -1.39 -6.11
N ARG A 34 -8.44 -2.39 -6.72
CA ARG A 34 -8.90 -2.31 -8.11
C ARG A 34 -10.12 -1.39 -8.20
N PRO A 35 -10.44 -0.87 -9.39
CA PRO A 35 -11.66 -0.08 -9.59
C PRO A 35 -12.93 -0.77 -9.09
N GLN A 36 -13.02 -2.10 -9.23
CA GLN A 36 -14.15 -2.89 -8.73
C GLN A 36 -14.20 -2.92 -7.20
N ASP A 37 -13.04 -3.11 -6.54
CA ASP A 37 -12.96 -3.14 -5.07
C ASP A 37 -13.36 -1.77 -4.48
N LEU A 38 -12.91 -0.67 -5.13
CA LEU A 38 -13.30 0.70 -4.78
C LEU A 38 -14.79 0.97 -4.97
N ALA A 39 -15.38 0.46 -6.06
CA ALA A 39 -16.82 0.59 -6.31
C ALA A 39 -17.64 -0.16 -5.25
N GLU A 40 -17.20 -1.36 -4.86
CA GLU A 40 -17.82 -2.16 -3.81
C GLU A 40 -17.77 -1.47 -2.44
N LEU A 41 -16.62 -0.87 -2.08
CA LEU A 41 -16.51 -0.07 -0.85
C LEU A 41 -17.51 1.10 -0.83
N ARG A 42 -17.63 1.83 -1.95
CA ARG A 42 -18.62 2.92 -2.06
C ARG A 42 -20.05 2.41 -1.95
N ALA A 43 -20.37 1.26 -2.58
CA ALA A 43 -21.69 0.65 -2.49
C ALA A 43 -22.05 0.22 -1.06
N ARG A 44 -21.05 -0.13 -0.25
CA ARG A 44 -21.19 -0.46 1.18
C ARG A 44 -21.16 0.76 2.11
N GLY A 45 -21.08 1.98 1.56
CA GLY A 45 -21.01 3.23 2.34
C GLY A 45 -19.66 3.47 3.03
N VAL A 46 -18.62 2.72 2.67
CA VAL A 46 -17.28 2.86 3.27
C VAL A 46 -16.49 3.93 2.51
N THR A 47 -16.05 4.96 3.23
CA THR A 47 -15.31 6.10 2.65
C THR A 47 -13.80 5.91 2.80
N VAL A 48 -13.08 5.86 1.68
CA VAL A 48 -11.60 5.81 1.66
C VAL A 48 -10.98 7.19 1.91
N ARG A 49 -11.70 8.26 1.56
CA ARG A 49 -11.21 9.63 1.69
C ARG A 49 -10.86 9.94 3.15
N GLY A 50 -9.65 10.47 3.39
CA GLY A 50 -9.19 10.82 4.73
C GLY A 50 -8.78 9.63 5.60
N HIS A 51 -8.67 8.43 5.03
CA HIS A 51 -8.32 7.19 5.75
C HIS A 51 -7.03 6.58 5.20
N LEU A 52 -6.39 5.73 5.99
CA LEU A 52 -5.32 4.84 5.57
C LEU A 52 -5.93 3.60 4.90
N ALA A 53 -5.41 3.22 3.74
CA ALA A 53 -5.85 2.03 3.02
C ALA A 53 -4.95 0.82 3.35
N LEU A 54 -5.54 -0.33 3.64
CA LEU A 54 -4.82 -1.61 3.73
C LEU A 54 -5.15 -2.45 2.50
N LEU A 55 -4.12 -2.84 1.75
CA LEU A 55 -4.23 -3.56 0.49
C LEU A 55 -3.42 -4.85 0.49
N ARG A 56 -3.95 -5.86 -0.20
CA ARG A 56 -3.24 -7.07 -0.58
C ARG A 56 -2.34 -6.79 -1.77
N LEU A 57 -1.11 -7.30 -1.74
CA LEU A 57 -0.28 -7.33 -2.92
C LEU A 57 -0.85 -8.27 -3.97
N GLY A 58 -0.85 -7.82 -5.23
CA GLY A 58 -1.26 -8.61 -6.38
C GLY A 58 -2.34 -7.95 -7.23
N ARG A 59 -2.70 -8.61 -8.33
CA ARG A 59 -3.71 -8.15 -9.31
C ARG A 59 -3.45 -6.73 -9.86
N GLY A 60 -2.20 -6.30 -9.84
CA GLY A 60 -1.69 -5.00 -10.29
C GLY A 60 -0.27 -4.77 -9.76
N SER A 61 0.40 -3.69 -10.17
CA SER A 61 1.66 -3.28 -9.56
C SER A 61 1.42 -2.50 -8.26
N PRO A 62 2.33 -2.54 -7.27
CA PRO A 62 2.21 -1.74 -6.06
C PRO A 62 2.02 -0.25 -6.36
N ALA A 63 2.72 0.27 -7.38
CA ALA A 63 2.56 1.64 -7.85
C ALA A 63 1.12 1.96 -8.26
N GLN A 64 0.50 1.10 -9.08
CA GLN A 64 -0.90 1.27 -9.52
C GLN A 64 -1.87 1.21 -8.34
N GLN A 65 -1.63 0.31 -7.39
CA GLN A 65 -2.47 0.18 -6.19
C GLN A 65 -2.41 1.45 -5.33
N VAL A 66 -1.22 2.02 -5.14
CA VAL A 66 -1.04 3.26 -4.37
C VAL A 66 -1.66 4.44 -5.11
N SER A 67 -1.45 4.58 -6.43
CA SER A 67 -2.09 5.62 -7.25
C SER A 67 -3.61 5.54 -7.22
N ALA A 68 -4.19 4.34 -7.26
CA ALA A 68 -5.64 4.16 -7.18
C ALA A 68 -6.20 4.62 -5.83
N MET A 69 -5.51 4.33 -4.72
CA MET A 69 -5.90 4.81 -3.38
C MET A 69 -5.72 6.32 -3.24
N PHE A 70 -4.65 6.88 -3.80
CA PHE A 70 -4.47 8.32 -3.86
C PHE A 70 -5.62 9.01 -4.60
N ALA A 71 -5.99 8.50 -5.78
CA ALA A 71 -7.11 9.01 -6.56
C ALA A 71 -8.46 8.86 -5.82
N ALA A 72 -8.57 7.87 -4.92
CA ALA A 72 -9.72 7.69 -4.03
C ALA A 72 -9.71 8.59 -2.78
N GLY A 73 -8.64 9.37 -2.56
CA GLY A 73 -8.50 10.32 -1.45
C GLY A 73 -7.91 9.71 -0.17
N ALA A 74 -7.26 8.55 -0.25
CA ALA A 74 -6.55 7.97 0.89
C ALA A 74 -5.39 8.87 1.34
N LEU A 75 -5.10 8.87 2.64
CA LEU A 75 -3.96 9.61 3.21
C LEU A 75 -2.64 8.84 3.12
N GLY A 76 -2.72 7.52 2.99
CA GLY A 76 -1.57 6.62 2.92
C GLY A 76 -1.99 5.18 2.67
N VAL A 77 -1.04 4.34 2.29
CA VAL A 77 -1.30 2.95 1.88
C VAL A 77 -0.38 1.98 2.61
N LEU A 78 -0.97 0.91 3.10
CA LEU A 78 -0.29 -0.24 3.70
C LEU A 78 -0.49 -1.43 2.77
N LEU A 79 0.61 -2.08 2.37
CA LEU A 79 0.60 -3.20 1.42
C LEU A 79 1.12 -4.45 2.11
N TYR A 80 0.44 -5.57 1.99
CA TYR A 80 0.92 -6.83 2.59
C TYR A 80 0.84 -8.01 1.62
N PRO A 81 1.80 -8.96 1.69
CA PRO A 81 1.72 -10.20 0.94
C PRO A 81 0.70 -11.14 1.58
N ASP A 82 -0.46 -11.34 0.94
CA ASP A 82 -1.45 -12.26 1.48
C ASP A 82 -0.96 -13.72 1.30
N PRO A 83 -0.92 -14.54 2.36
CA PRO A 83 -0.46 -15.94 2.27
C PRO A 83 -1.21 -16.78 1.24
N ARG A 84 -2.47 -16.42 0.94
CA ARG A 84 -3.29 -17.10 -0.08
C ARG A 84 -2.81 -16.79 -1.49
N ASP A 85 -2.17 -15.64 -1.69
CA ASP A 85 -1.65 -15.18 -2.98
C ASP A 85 -0.16 -15.48 -3.15
N THR A 86 0.58 -15.64 -2.05
CA THR A 86 2.01 -15.91 -2.08
C THR A 86 2.37 -17.39 -2.00
N ALA A 87 1.40 -18.28 -1.77
CA ALA A 87 1.63 -19.72 -1.76
C ALA A 87 2.27 -20.18 -3.09
N GLY A 88 3.34 -20.98 -2.98
CA GLY A 88 4.02 -21.54 -4.14
C GLY A 88 3.12 -22.52 -4.91
N PRO A 89 3.50 -22.89 -6.15
CA PRO A 89 2.79 -23.91 -6.92
C PRO A 89 2.56 -25.17 -6.07
N GLY A 90 1.32 -25.66 -6.01
CA GLY A 90 0.95 -26.84 -5.20
C GLY A 90 0.74 -26.56 -3.70
N GLY A 91 0.64 -25.31 -3.27
CA GLY A 91 0.44 -24.95 -1.86
C GLY A 91 1.72 -24.98 -1.02
N GLY A 92 2.89 -24.97 -1.69
CA GLY A 92 4.19 -24.85 -1.03
C GLY A 92 4.33 -23.52 -0.26
N PRO A 93 5.26 -23.44 0.70
CA PRO A 93 5.41 -22.25 1.53
C PRO A 93 5.71 -21.03 0.67
N GLY A 94 4.82 -20.04 0.77
CA GLY A 94 5.00 -18.73 0.15
C GLY A 94 5.97 -17.84 0.93
N LEU A 95 5.84 -16.53 0.78
CA LEU A 95 6.46 -15.60 1.72
C LEU A 95 5.96 -15.92 3.14
N GLY A 96 6.89 -16.15 4.07
CA GLY A 96 6.55 -16.45 5.45
C GLY A 96 5.69 -15.34 6.06
N GLY A 97 4.79 -15.69 6.98
CA GLY A 97 3.82 -14.72 7.54
C GLY A 97 4.47 -13.51 8.23
N GLY A 98 5.71 -13.64 8.70
CA GLY A 98 6.50 -12.54 9.27
C GLY A 98 7.39 -11.80 8.27
N THR A 99 7.48 -12.24 7.01
CA THR A 99 8.32 -11.61 5.99
C THR A 99 7.64 -10.35 5.45
N THR A 100 8.35 -9.22 5.53
CA THR A 100 7.92 -7.95 4.93
C THR A 100 8.67 -7.74 3.62
N PRO A 101 7.98 -7.56 2.48
CA PRO A 101 8.66 -7.35 1.20
C PRO A 101 9.08 -5.89 1.04
N THR A 102 10.23 -5.65 0.40
CA THR A 102 10.56 -4.32 -0.16
C THR A 102 9.84 -4.16 -1.50
N LEU A 103 9.19 -3.02 -1.69
CA LEU A 103 8.34 -2.76 -2.85
C LEU A 103 8.84 -1.57 -3.66
N HIS A 104 8.40 -1.47 -4.91
CA HIS A 104 8.68 -0.34 -5.80
C HIS A 104 7.34 0.29 -6.20
N VAL A 105 7.16 1.59 -5.90
CA VAL A 105 5.89 2.31 -6.10
C VAL A 105 5.95 3.38 -7.18
N GLN A 106 6.92 3.28 -8.09
CA GLN A 106 6.95 4.11 -9.30
C GLN A 106 6.24 3.39 -10.44
N GLU A 107 5.38 4.11 -11.15
CA GLU A 107 4.74 3.63 -12.37
C GLU A 107 5.64 3.81 -13.59
N GLY A 108 5.85 2.78 -14.39
CA GLY A 108 6.64 2.86 -15.63
C GLY A 108 8.14 2.65 -15.44
N ALA A 109 8.82 2.40 -16.55
CA ALA A 109 10.20 1.92 -16.57
C ALA A 109 11.25 3.04 -16.54
N GLY A 110 12.44 2.71 -16.03
CA GLY A 110 13.62 3.58 -16.04
C GLY A 110 13.66 4.59 -14.90
N ASP A 111 14.51 5.59 -15.04
CA ASP A 111 14.61 6.73 -14.12
C ASP A 111 13.37 7.64 -14.29
N PRO A 112 12.59 7.92 -13.22
CA PRO A 112 11.45 8.83 -13.30
C PRO A 112 11.78 10.20 -13.88
N PHE A 113 12.98 10.70 -13.64
CA PHE A 113 13.41 12.02 -14.08
C PHE A 113 13.90 12.04 -15.53
N SER A 114 14.12 10.87 -16.15
CA SER A 114 14.69 10.73 -17.49
C SER A 114 13.90 9.71 -18.33
N ARG A 115 12.56 9.75 -18.29
CA ARG A 115 11.75 8.78 -19.06
C ARG A 115 11.98 8.92 -20.56
N GLY A 116 12.35 7.82 -21.20
CA GLY A 116 12.59 7.75 -22.64
C GLY A 116 13.97 8.22 -23.10
N PHE A 117 14.85 8.62 -22.17
CA PHE A 117 16.20 9.10 -22.48
C PHE A 117 17.22 8.60 -21.44
N PRO A 118 18.51 8.52 -21.77
CA PRO A 118 19.54 8.27 -20.77
C PRO A 118 19.60 9.40 -19.72
N SER A 119 19.87 9.06 -18.46
CA SER A 119 20.02 10.05 -17.39
C SER A 119 21.36 10.78 -17.49
N PHE A 120 21.31 12.12 -17.55
CA PHE A 120 22.49 13.00 -17.56
C PHE A 120 22.50 13.90 -16.32
N ARG A 121 23.69 14.25 -15.82
CA ARG A 121 23.83 15.20 -14.70
C ARG A 121 23.25 16.56 -15.10
N GLY A 122 22.41 17.13 -14.24
CA GLY A 122 21.85 18.48 -14.41
C GLY A 122 20.59 18.58 -15.29
N HIS A 123 20.08 17.47 -15.83
CA HIS A 123 18.89 17.45 -16.68
C HIS A 123 17.60 16.95 -16.00
N ALA A 124 17.61 16.75 -14.68
CA ALA A 124 16.41 16.34 -13.96
C ALA A 124 15.37 17.49 -13.95
N PRO A 125 14.13 17.24 -14.40
CA PRO A 125 13.08 18.25 -14.34
C PRO A 125 12.79 18.67 -12.88
N PRO A 126 12.44 19.94 -12.64
CA PRO A 126 12.08 20.40 -11.31
C PRO A 126 10.73 19.80 -10.87
N GLY A 127 10.58 19.52 -9.58
CA GLY A 127 9.36 18.99 -8.99
C GLY A 127 9.40 17.48 -8.68
N PRO A 128 8.29 16.90 -8.22
CA PRO A 128 8.23 15.48 -7.89
C PRO A 128 8.35 14.63 -9.18
N PRO A 129 8.99 13.45 -9.09
CA PRO A 129 9.14 12.56 -10.22
C PRO A 129 7.75 12.14 -10.76
N PRO A 130 7.54 12.16 -12.09
CA PRO A 130 6.29 11.70 -12.68
C PRO A 130 6.07 10.22 -12.39
N GLY A 131 4.80 9.82 -12.24
CA GLY A 131 4.41 8.43 -11.98
C GLY A 131 4.77 7.94 -10.57
N VAL A 132 5.00 8.86 -9.63
CA VAL A 132 5.19 8.54 -8.22
C VAL A 132 3.99 9.07 -7.42
N PRO A 133 3.24 8.22 -6.70
CA PRO A 133 2.11 8.65 -5.90
C PRO A 133 2.54 9.60 -4.77
N PRO A 134 1.86 10.76 -4.57
CA PRO A 134 2.24 11.75 -3.56
C PRO A 134 1.67 11.42 -2.16
N ILE A 135 1.57 10.15 -1.81
CA ILE A 135 1.14 9.68 -0.49
C ILE A 135 2.12 8.64 0.07
N PRO A 136 2.30 8.60 1.40
CA PRO A 136 3.16 7.61 2.03
C PRO A 136 2.60 6.20 1.82
N ALA A 137 3.48 5.28 1.44
CA ALA A 137 3.20 3.86 1.31
C ALA A 137 4.23 3.06 2.12
N HIS A 138 3.77 2.03 2.82
CA HIS A 138 4.66 1.16 3.60
C HIS A 138 4.26 -0.32 3.47
N PRO A 139 5.21 -1.23 3.25
CA PRO A 139 4.92 -2.65 3.25
C PRO A 139 4.76 -3.18 4.67
N LEU A 140 3.92 -4.20 4.84
CA LEU A 140 3.72 -4.91 6.10
C LEU A 140 3.90 -6.40 5.87
N SER A 141 4.31 -7.11 6.92
CA SER A 141 4.16 -8.56 6.96
C SER A 141 2.68 -8.96 6.98
N ALA A 142 2.38 -10.17 6.53
CA ALA A 142 1.03 -10.72 6.61
C ALA A 142 0.53 -10.77 8.08
N ALA A 143 1.41 -11.12 9.02
CA ALA A 143 1.09 -11.19 10.44
C ALA A 143 0.68 -9.82 11.01
N THR A 144 1.44 -8.76 10.68
CA THR A 144 1.11 -7.39 11.10
C THR A 144 -0.21 -6.91 10.48
N ALA A 145 -0.42 -7.19 9.19
CA ALA A 145 -1.68 -6.85 8.51
C ALA A 145 -2.89 -7.58 9.13
N MET A 146 -2.77 -8.86 9.43
CA MET A 146 -3.82 -9.64 10.10
C MET A 146 -4.12 -9.08 11.50
N ARG A 147 -3.09 -8.64 12.23
CA ARG A 147 -3.28 -7.99 13.54
C ARG A 147 -4.05 -6.69 13.42
N LEU A 148 -3.70 -5.83 12.45
CA LEU A 148 -4.47 -4.62 12.14
C LEU A 148 -5.93 -4.91 11.78
N MET A 149 -6.18 -6.01 11.06
CA MET A 149 -7.55 -6.39 10.70
C MET A 149 -8.42 -6.75 11.90
N ARG A 150 -7.84 -7.28 12.97
CA ARG A 150 -8.58 -7.60 14.21
C ARG A 150 -9.08 -6.36 14.95
N TYR A 151 -8.45 -5.21 14.71
CA TYR A 151 -8.82 -3.93 15.33
C TYR A 151 -9.77 -3.09 14.46
N ARG A 152 -10.14 -3.58 13.28
CA ARG A 152 -11.15 -2.91 12.45
C ARG A 152 -12.54 -3.24 12.98
N GLU A 153 -13.29 -2.18 13.27
CA GLU A 153 -14.69 -2.14 13.71
C GLU A 153 -15.45 -3.48 13.60
N THR A 154 -15.49 -4.18 14.73
CA THR A 154 -16.65 -4.99 15.10
C THR A 154 -17.85 -4.04 15.23
N PRO A 155 -18.96 -4.20 14.50
CA PRO A 155 -20.20 -3.60 14.98
C PRO A 155 -20.55 -4.25 16.34
N PRO A 156 -21.03 -3.48 17.33
CA PRO A 156 -21.44 -4.05 18.60
C PRO A 156 -22.53 -5.08 18.36
N GLN A 157 -22.29 -6.33 18.77
CA GLN A 157 -23.34 -7.34 18.84
C GLN A 157 -24.13 -7.06 20.13
N ILE A 158 -25.38 -6.64 19.95
CA ILE A 158 -26.45 -6.73 20.96
C ILE A 158 -27.30 -7.94 20.61
#